data_AF-A0AAW2IZI6-F1
#
_entry.id   AF-A0AAW2IZI6-F1
#
_cell.length_a   1.000
_cell.length_b   1.000
_cell.length_c   1.000
_cell.angle_alpha   90.00
_cell.angle_beta   90.00
_cell.angle_gamma   90.00
#
_symmetry.space_group_name_H-M   'P 1'
#
loop_
_entity.id
_entity.type
_entity.pdbx_description
1 polymer ?
#
loop_
_entity_poly.entity_id
_entity_poly.type
_entity_poly.pdbx_seq_one_letter_code
_entity_poly.pdbx_strand_id
1 'polypeptide(L)'
;MAIERKKTCWETACRDHNGCTLDNFYCGVDRGDTSFLNSSCQLLETNQIQSLADFDFGIFLDALRPHVAEHTNFSRKFFYCFWWGLRNLSSLGQNLNTSTDVVEIMFALEISIGGLILVPTFISSSLKKYLQSITGRSEEVIMQRGEIDQWMSHRMLPENLRARIRRYEQYKWQEKRGIQEESLISNFPKDLRRDIKRHLCWTLLTRVPLFDKMDEQLLDAMCCRLKPVLYAENSYIFCEGDPIDEMLFIMKELLTWALDHNSSSSLPTSTRTVQAVKDVDAFYLMPDDLKYVMSQFYSQQWRTWGACFIQAAWHQHCRRKIEKTLQETEDRLQNALAKEGSGSSPSLAATIYASRFATNMLRNLQRNQPHNTIASPNLPPLDLQKPAEPDFSAENPS
;
A
#
# COMPACT_ATOMS: atom_id res chain seq x y z
N MET A 1 17.85 57.81 13.28
CA MET A 1 17.94 57.87 11.80
C MET A 1 17.25 59.11 11.21
N ALA A 2 15.96 59.15 10.84
CA ALA A 2 15.39 60.36 10.19
C ALA A 2 15.46 61.65 11.07
N ILE A 3 15.12 61.55 12.35
CA ILE A 3 15.21 62.68 13.31
C ILE A 3 16.67 63.08 13.55
N GLU A 4 17.56 62.11 13.57
CA GLU A 4 19.00 62.29 13.77
C GLU A 4 19.63 62.99 12.57
N ARG A 5 19.23 62.63 11.35
CA ARG A 5 19.63 63.32 10.11
C ARG A 5 19.15 64.78 10.09
N LYS A 6 17.90 65.02 10.54
CA LYS A 6 17.36 66.38 10.72
C LYS A 6 18.18 67.19 11.72
N LYS A 7 18.57 66.55 12.83
CA LYS A 7 19.46 67.14 13.84
C LYS A 7 20.84 67.47 13.25
N THR A 8 21.47 66.58 12.49
CA THR A 8 22.76 66.85 11.83
C THR A 8 22.70 68.07 10.89
N CYS A 9 21.58 68.26 10.18
CA CYS A 9 21.37 69.47 9.38
C CYS A 9 21.35 70.73 10.26
N TRP A 10 20.59 70.71 11.35
CA TRP A 10 20.51 71.84 12.29
C TRP A 10 21.84 72.15 12.97
N GLU A 11 22.62 71.14 13.34
CA GLU A 11 23.96 71.30 13.92
C GLU A 11 24.95 71.92 12.92
N THR A 12 24.79 71.61 11.62
CA THR A 12 25.62 72.19 10.56
C THR A 12 25.24 73.65 10.32
N ALA A 13 23.95 73.95 10.17
CA ALA A 13 23.46 75.33 10.01
C ALA A 13 23.80 76.23 11.22
N CYS A 14 23.80 75.67 12.43
CA CYS A 14 24.14 76.40 13.66
C CYS A 14 25.62 76.77 13.75
N ARG A 15 26.53 75.92 13.20
CA ARG A 15 27.96 76.23 13.16
C ARG A 15 28.29 77.45 12.30
N ASP A 16 27.47 77.69 11.28
CA ASP A 16 27.66 78.80 10.34
C ASP A 16 26.97 80.10 10.80
N HIS A 17 26.17 80.06 11.88
CA HIS A 17 25.44 81.22 12.39
C HIS A 17 26.02 81.76 13.71
N ASN A 18 26.42 83.03 13.73
CA ASN A 18 26.92 83.69 14.93
C ASN A 18 25.83 83.75 16.03
N GLY A 19 26.16 83.29 17.24
CA GLY A 19 25.25 83.31 18.39
C GLY A 19 24.34 82.08 18.54
N CYS A 20 24.53 81.03 17.73
CA CYS A 20 23.83 79.76 17.90
C CYS A 20 24.57 78.82 18.86
N THR A 21 23.89 78.37 19.92
CA THR A 21 24.37 77.35 20.86
C THR A 21 23.59 76.05 20.68
N LEU A 22 24.28 74.90 20.74
CA LEU A 22 23.66 73.57 20.62
C LEU A 22 22.59 73.30 21.68
N ASP A 23 22.64 73.99 22.82
CA ASP A 23 21.65 73.92 23.89
C ASP A 23 20.25 74.40 23.45
N ASN A 24 20.17 75.26 22.41
CA ASN A 24 18.90 75.74 21.85
C ASN A 24 18.07 74.65 21.17
N PHE A 25 18.66 73.50 20.85
CA PHE A 25 17.97 72.35 20.25
C PHE A 25 17.30 71.44 21.26
N TYR A 26 17.62 71.58 22.55
CA TYR A 26 17.02 70.82 23.63
C TYR A 26 15.89 71.62 24.26
N CYS A 27 14.94 70.92 24.87
CA CYS A 27 13.83 71.57 25.58
C CYS A 27 14.35 72.29 26.84
N GLY A 28 14.85 73.52 26.68
CA GLY A 28 15.31 74.43 27.72
C GLY A 28 14.49 75.73 27.78
N VAL A 29 14.76 76.54 28.81
CA VAL A 29 13.97 77.74 29.16
C VAL A 29 14.32 78.95 28.28
N ASP A 30 15.56 79.05 27.80
CA ASP A 30 16.00 80.10 26.88
C ASP A 30 15.99 79.58 25.44
N ARG A 31 14.99 80.01 24.65
CA ARG A 31 14.92 79.74 23.21
C ARG A 31 15.48 80.93 22.45
N GLY A 32 16.68 80.79 21.89
CA GLY A 32 17.16 81.70 20.84
C GLY A 32 16.25 81.66 19.60
N ASP A 33 16.43 82.63 18.69
CA ASP A 33 15.70 82.65 17.42
C ASP A 33 16.19 81.51 16.51
N THR A 34 15.36 80.48 16.34
CA THR A 34 15.65 79.29 15.52
C THR A 34 14.99 79.34 14.15
N SER A 35 14.42 80.48 13.75
CA SER A 35 13.70 80.63 12.47
C SER A 35 14.59 80.34 11.25
N PHE A 36 15.89 80.66 11.34
CA PHE A 36 16.88 80.44 10.28
C PHE A 36 17.09 78.96 9.92
N LEU A 37 16.81 78.03 10.84
CA LEU A 37 16.99 76.59 10.60
C LEU A 37 16.03 76.06 9.52
N ASN A 38 14.83 76.62 9.44
CA ASN A 38 13.86 76.23 8.42
C ASN A 38 14.30 76.69 7.02
N SER A 39 15.02 77.82 6.94
CA SER A 39 15.61 78.28 5.67
C SER A 39 16.86 77.50 5.27
N SER A 40 17.69 77.08 6.22
CA SER A 40 18.92 76.32 5.96
C SER A 40 18.68 74.84 5.72
N CYS A 41 17.66 74.24 6.34
CA CYS A 41 17.33 72.82 6.24
C CYS A 41 16.04 72.59 5.42
N GLN A 42 16.05 73.05 4.16
CA GLN A 42 14.95 72.83 3.24
C GLN A 42 14.92 71.37 2.75
N LEU A 43 13.73 70.77 2.70
CA LEU A 43 13.53 69.40 2.21
C LEU A 43 13.51 69.39 0.66
N LEU A 44 14.66 69.60 0.04
CA LEU A 44 14.84 69.61 -1.41
C LEU A 44 15.02 68.19 -1.97
N GLU A 45 14.38 67.90 -3.09
CA GLU A 45 14.67 66.69 -3.87
C GLU A 45 16.05 66.78 -4.51
N THR A 46 16.71 65.63 -4.71
CA THR A 46 18.06 65.54 -5.28
C THR A 46 18.20 66.19 -6.66
N ASN A 47 17.11 66.31 -7.42
CA ASN A 47 17.08 66.98 -8.73
C ASN A 47 17.05 68.52 -8.64
N GLN A 48 16.81 69.09 -7.45
CA GLN A 48 16.72 70.53 -7.19
C GLN A 48 17.96 71.06 -6.43
N ILE A 49 18.89 70.17 -6.04
CA ILE A 49 20.14 70.54 -5.39
C ILE A 49 21.05 71.17 -6.44
N GLN A 50 21.15 72.50 -6.46
CA GLN A 50 21.99 73.25 -7.40
C GLN A 50 23.18 73.93 -6.71
N SER A 51 23.18 74.02 -5.37
CA SER A 51 24.19 74.72 -4.57
C SER A 51 24.90 73.77 -3.59
N LEU A 52 26.21 73.98 -3.38
CA LEU A 52 27.03 73.29 -2.37
C LEU A 52 26.57 73.56 -0.93
N ALA A 53 25.65 74.51 -0.73
CA ALA A 53 25.12 74.92 0.57
C ALA A 53 23.85 74.16 1.00
N ASP A 54 23.23 73.38 0.10
CA ASP A 54 21.98 72.68 0.41
C ASP A 54 22.26 71.30 1.04
N PHE A 55 21.54 70.97 2.12
CA PHE A 55 21.73 69.70 2.83
C PHE A 55 20.93 68.56 2.20
N ASP A 56 21.61 67.47 1.83
CA ASP A 56 20.98 66.28 1.26
C ASP A 56 20.49 65.32 2.35
N PHE A 57 19.17 65.13 2.39
CA PHE A 57 18.45 64.25 3.32
C PHE A 57 18.34 62.79 2.83
N GLY A 58 18.73 62.50 1.57
CA GLY A 58 18.79 61.15 1.02
C GLY A 58 17.53 60.31 1.27
N ILE A 59 17.72 59.08 1.77
CA ILE A 59 16.64 58.12 2.02
C ILE A 59 15.61 58.58 3.06
N PHE A 60 15.96 59.56 3.90
CA PHE A 60 15.09 60.06 4.95
C PHE A 60 14.12 61.14 4.47
N LEU A 61 14.34 61.69 3.27
CA LEU A 61 13.45 62.68 2.66
C LEU A 61 12.02 62.15 2.53
N ASP A 62 11.87 60.87 2.16
CA ASP A 62 10.58 60.19 2.07
C ASP A 62 9.82 60.21 3.40
N ALA A 63 10.50 60.09 4.54
CA ALA A 63 9.88 60.08 5.87
C ALA A 63 9.65 61.49 6.44
N LEU A 64 10.51 62.45 6.07
CA LEU A 64 10.46 63.84 6.56
C LEU A 64 9.41 64.68 5.81
N ARG A 65 9.24 64.51 4.50
CA ARG A 65 8.29 65.27 3.68
C ARG A 65 6.82 65.11 4.09
N PRO A 66 6.29 63.91 4.36
CA PRO A 66 4.95 63.73 4.91
C PRO A 66 4.85 64.06 6.40
N HIS A 67 5.90 64.63 7.02
CA HIS A 67 5.97 64.97 8.45
C HIS A 67 5.64 63.76 9.37
N VAL A 68 5.95 62.55 8.91
CA VAL A 68 5.63 61.30 9.63
C VAL A 68 6.38 61.23 10.96
N ALA A 69 7.60 61.79 11.03
CA ALA A 69 8.35 61.90 12.27
C ALA A 69 7.65 62.76 13.34
N GLU A 70 6.88 63.76 12.91
CA GLU A 70 6.27 64.78 13.78
C GLU A 70 4.87 64.39 14.27
N HIS A 71 4.21 63.44 13.61
CA HIS A 71 2.92 62.93 14.07
C HIS A 71 3.02 62.19 15.42
N THR A 72 2.11 62.48 16.37
CA THR A 72 2.07 61.79 17.67
C THR A 72 1.48 60.37 17.60
N ASN A 73 0.66 60.10 16.57
CA ASN A 73 -0.05 58.84 16.41
C ASN A 73 0.86 57.68 15.99
N PHE A 74 1.09 56.73 16.90
CA PHE A 74 1.93 55.55 16.67
C PHE A 74 1.47 54.71 15.47
N SER A 75 0.17 54.43 15.33
CA SER A 75 -0.35 53.56 14.26
C SER A 75 -0.01 54.08 12.86
N ARG A 76 -0.12 55.41 12.65
CA ARG A 76 0.20 56.03 11.36
C ARG A 76 1.70 55.91 11.03
N LYS A 77 2.56 56.07 12.04
CA LYS A 77 4.01 55.85 11.91
C LYS A 77 4.33 54.39 11.56
N PHE A 78 3.72 53.45 12.29
CA PHE A 78 3.95 52.02 12.08
C PHE A 78 3.57 51.56 10.67
N PHE A 79 2.34 51.86 10.21
CA PHE A 79 1.89 51.42 8.88
C PHE A 79 2.68 52.09 7.75
N TYR A 80 3.07 53.36 7.91
CA TYR A 80 3.91 54.03 6.94
C TYR A 80 5.29 53.39 6.85
N CYS A 81 5.97 53.17 7.98
CA CYS A 81 7.28 52.52 8.02
C CYS A 81 7.22 51.07 7.50
N PHE A 82 6.15 50.33 7.82
CA PHE A 82 5.93 48.97 7.34
C PHE A 82 5.74 48.94 5.82
N TRP A 83 4.89 49.82 5.28
CA TRP A 83 4.70 49.96 3.83
C TRP A 83 5.99 50.36 3.12
N TRP A 84 6.71 51.35 3.65
CA TRP A 84 7.98 51.82 3.08
C TRP A 84 9.04 50.70 3.10
N GLY A 85 9.16 49.95 4.19
CA GLY A 85 10.06 48.80 4.29
C GLY A 85 9.70 47.68 3.32
N LEU A 86 8.42 47.29 3.26
CA LEU A 86 7.94 46.25 2.35
C LEU A 86 8.15 46.62 0.88
N ARG A 87 7.90 47.89 0.51
CA ARG A 87 8.13 48.41 -0.85
C ARG A 87 9.60 48.26 -1.25
N ASN A 88 10.52 48.72 -0.43
CA ASN A 88 11.95 48.70 -0.74
C ASN A 88 12.56 47.30 -0.70
N LEU A 89 12.09 46.44 0.21
CA LEU A 89 12.49 45.03 0.27
C LEU A 89 12.02 44.26 -0.98
N SER A 90 10.81 44.55 -1.47
CA SER A 90 10.25 43.91 -2.67
C SER A 90 10.88 44.44 -3.97
N SER A 91 11.33 45.69 -3.98
CA SER A 91 11.98 46.33 -5.14
C SER A 91 13.51 46.34 -5.08
N LEU A 92 14.12 45.48 -4.25
CA LEU A 92 15.57 45.34 -4.10
C LEU A 92 16.32 46.65 -3.76
N GLY A 93 15.63 47.62 -3.15
CA GLY A 93 16.18 48.93 -2.83
C GLY A 93 16.41 49.86 -4.02
N GLN A 94 15.94 49.53 -5.24
CA GLN A 94 16.15 50.36 -6.44
C GLN A 94 15.57 51.78 -6.35
N ASN A 95 14.59 51.99 -5.48
CA ASN A 95 13.95 53.28 -5.27
C ASN A 95 14.60 54.11 -4.15
N LEU A 96 15.69 53.64 -3.55
CA LEU A 96 16.40 54.34 -2.49
C LEU A 96 17.41 55.31 -3.11
N ASN A 97 17.20 56.60 -2.86
CA ASN A 97 18.16 57.62 -3.23
C ASN A 97 19.05 57.95 -2.02
N THR A 98 20.21 57.30 -1.94
CA THR A 98 21.14 57.47 -0.82
C THR A 98 21.98 58.72 -0.97
N SER A 99 22.16 59.46 0.12
CA SER A 99 23.20 60.49 0.19
C SER A 99 24.59 59.85 0.33
N THR A 100 25.65 60.66 0.41
CA THR A 100 27.03 60.20 0.64
C THR A 100 27.30 59.74 2.08
N ASP A 101 26.25 59.64 2.89
CA ASP A 101 26.32 59.23 4.30
C ASP A 101 26.53 57.72 4.45
N VAL A 102 27.52 57.34 5.26
CA VAL A 102 27.92 55.93 5.46
C VAL A 102 26.78 55.10 6.06
N VAL A 103 25.97 55.67 6.95
CA VAL A 103 24.87 54.94 7.61
C VAL A 103 23.75 54.67 6.62
N GLU A 104 23.46 55.63 5.73
CA GLU A 104 22.47 55.45 4.66
C GLU A 104 22.87 54.35 3.68
N ILE A 105 24.14 54.34 3.26
CA ILE A 105 24.68 53.33 2.34
C ILE A 105 24.62 51.93 2.95
N MET A 106 25.06 51.77 4.21
CA MET A 106 25.01 50.48 4.90
C MET A 106 23.56 49.97 5.06
N PHE A 107 22.62 50.86 5.41
CA PHE A 107 21.21 50.49 5.53
C PHE A 107 20.57 50.12 4.18
N ALA A 108 20.92 50.82 3.11
CA ALA A 108 20.47 50.48 1.75
C ALA A 108 21.01 49.12 1.30
N LEU A 109 22.28 48.81 1.59
CA LEU A 109 22.88 47.51 1.29
C LEU A 109 22.15 46.37 2.00
N GLU A 110 21.82 46.52 3.28
CA GLU A 110 21.05 45.52 4.04
C GLU A 110 19.66 45.29 3.44
N ILE A 111 18.95 46.36 3.02
CA ILE A 111 17.65 46.22 2.35
C ILE A 111 17.77 45.50 1.01
N SER A 112 18.79 45.82 0.21
CA SER A 112 19.04 45.18 -1.08
C SER A 112 19.39 43.70 -0.92
N ILE A 113 20.25 43.34 0.03
CA ILE A 113 20.61 41.94 0.33
C ILE A 113 19.38 41.19 0.85
N GLY A 114 18.63 41.79 1.79
CA GLY A 114 17.40 41.21 2.33
C GLY A 114 16.36 40.94 1.23
N GLY A 115 16.19 41.88 0.30
CA GLY A 115 15.29 41.72 -0.85
C GLY A 115 15.71 40.59 -1.80
N LEU A 116 17.02 40.50 -2.10
CA LEU A 116 17.58 39.45 -2.96
C LEU A 116 17.42 38.05 -2.38
N ILE A 117 17.43 37.91 -1.06
CA ILE A 117 17.23 36.63 -0.38
C ILE A 117 15.74 36.31 -0.27
N LEU A 118 14.93 37.24 0.24
CA LEU A 118 13.54 36.95 0.62
C LEU A 118 12.61 36.77 -0.59
N VAL A 119 12.73 37.60 -1.62
CA VAL A 119 11.79 37.57 -2.76
C VAL A 119 11.91 36.26 -3.55
N PRO A 120 13.11 35.82 -3.99
CA PRO A 120 13.22 34.58 -4.75
C PRO A 120 12.99 33.34 -3.88
N THR A 121 13.41 33.33 -2.61
CA THR A 121 13.26 32.14 -1.75
C THR A 121 11.80 31.90 -1.37
N PHE A 122 11.05 32.94 -1.01
CA PHE A 122 9.64 32.80 -0.65
C PHE A 122 8.78 32.38 -1.84
N ILE A 123 8.96 33.04 -2.99
CA ILE A 123 8.21 32.76 -4.22
C ILE A 123 8.64 31.40 -4.79
N SER A 124 9.94 31.17 -4.97
CA SER A 124 10.42 29.93 -5.58
C SER A 124 10.17 28.71 -4.70
N SER A 125 10.34 28.78 -3.38
CA SER A 125 10.18 27.60 -2.51
C SER A 125 8.71 27.20 -2.38
N SER A 126 7.84 28.16 -2.10
CA SER A 126 6.43 27.89 -1.84
C SER A 126 5.70 27.48 -3.12
N LEU A 127 5.93 28.23 -4.21
CA LEU A 127 5.27 27.95 -5.48
C LEU A 127 5.76 26.66 -6.11
N LYS A 128 7.08 26.38 -6.09
CA LYS A 128 7.59 25.12 -6.66
C LYS A 128 7.08 23.90 -5.92
N LYS A 129 7.02 23.91 -4.58
CA LYS A 129 6.49 22.79 -3.79
C LYS A 129 5.00 22.57 -4.05
N TYR A 130 4.22 23.64 -4.12
CA TYR A 130 2.79 23.57 -4.42
C TYR A 130 2.55 23.05 -5.83
N LEU A 131 3.24 23.62 -6.83
CA LEU A 131 3.13 23.17 -8.22
C LEU A 131 3.56 21.72 -8.37
N GLN A 132 4.70 21.31 -7.79
CA GLN A 132 5.18 19.93 -7.84
C GLN A 132 4.24 18.94 -7.15
N SER A 133 3.51 19.34 -6.09
CA SER A 133 2.50 18.46 -5.49
C SER A 133 1.31 18.21 -6.41
N ILE A 134 0.98 19.18 -7.27
CA ILE A 134 -0.14 19.09 -8.22
C ILE A 134 0.32 18.43 -9.53
N THR A 135 1.51 18.76 -10.03
CA THR A 135 2.05 18.29 -11.30
C THR A 135 2.92 17.04 -11.19
N GLY A 136 3.40 16.69 -10.00
CA GLY A 136 4.35 15.58 -9.81
C GLY A 136 3.83 14.24 -10.32
N ARG A 137 2.53 13.97 -10.10
CA ARG A 137 1.89 12.77 -10.64
C ARG A 137 1.74 12.80 -12.17
N SER A 138 1.65 13.98 -12.79
CA SER A 138 1.59 14.12 -14.24
C SER A 138 2.97 14.01 -14.87
N GLU A 139 3.99 14.58 -14.24
CA GLU A 139 5.37 14.56 -14.70
C GLU A 139 5.94 13.14 -14.68
N GLU A 140 5.70 12.38 -13.60
CA GLU A 140 6.10 10.97 -13.51
C GLU A 140 5.57 10.13 -14.68
N VAL A 141 4.33 10.38 -15.09
CA VAL A 141 3.66 9.67 -16.20
C VAL A 141 4.22 10.08 -17.54
N ILE A 142 4.46 11.37 -17.74
CA ILE A 142 5.04 11.88 -18.98
C ILE A 142 6.45 11.32 -19.16
N MET A 143 7.23 11.25 -18.07
CA MET A 143 8.57 10.68 -18.08
C MET A 143 8.54 9.18 -18.43
N GLN A 144 7.69 8.40 -17.74
CA GLN A 144 7.53 6.96 -18.04
C GLN A 144 7.08 6.72 -19.49
N ARG A 145 6.16 7.53 -20.03
CA ARG A 145 5.77 7.43 -21.45
C ARG A 145 6.94 7.69 -22.39
N GLY A 146 7.76 8.70 -22.08
CA GLY A 146 8.97 9.01 -22.83
C GLY A 146 9.96 7.85 -22.86
N GLU A 147 10.19 7.20 -21.71
CA GLU A 147 11.06 6.02 -21.60
C GLU A 147 10.56 4.84 -22.43
N ILE A 148 9.25 4.56 -22.38
CA ILE A 148 8.62 3.48 -23.17
C ILE A 148 8.72 3.80 -24.67
N ASP A 149 8.39 5.03 -25.10
CA ASP A 149 8.52 5.45 -26.51
C ASP A 149 9.97 5.38 -27.01
N GLN A 150 10.93 5.79 -26.18
CA GLN A 150 12.36 5.67 -26.49
C GLN A 150 12.78 4.21 -26.63
N TRP A 151 12.35 3.34 -25.72
CA TRP A 151 12.61 1.90 -25.78
C TRP A 151 12.00 1.26 -27.04
N MET A 152 10.75 1.59 -27.38
CA MET A 152 10.08 1.12 -28.59
C MET A 152 10.76 1.61 -29.88
N SER A 153 11.34 2.81 -29.83
CA SER A 153 12.10 3.41 -30.93
C SER A 153 13.45 2.71 -31.10
N HIS A 154 14.16 2.50 -30.00
CA HIS A 154 15.45 1.81 -29.98
C HIS A 154 15.37 0.37 -30.49
N ARG A 155 14.25 -0.33 -30.22
CA ARG A 155 13.99 -1.69 -30.72
C ARG A 155 13.38 -1.76 -32.12
N MET A 156 13.15 -0.61 -32.77
CA MET A 156 12.53 -0.51 -34.10
C MET A 156 11.22 -1.31 -34.24
N LEU A 157 10.35 -1.23 -33.23
CA LEU A 157 9.05 -1.91 -33.28
C LEU A 157 8.15 -1.36 -34.40
N PRO A 158 7.35 -2.21 -35.08
CA PRO A 158 6.42 -1.77 -36.12
C PRO A 158 5.31 -0.88 -35.54
N GLU A 159 4.83 0.09 -36.33
CA GLU A 159 3.90 1.12 -35.85
C GLU A 159 2.56 0.54 -35.35
N ASN A 160 2.11 -0.57 -35.92
CA ASN A 160 0.93 -1.29 -35.42
C ASN A 160 1.12 -1.76 -33.96
N LEU A 161 2.29 -2.32 -33.64
CA LEU A 161 2.60 -2.80 -32.30
C LEU A 161 2.79 -1.63 -31.33
N ARG A 162 3.44 -0.54 -31.76
CA ARG A 162 3.57 0.69 -30.97
C ARG A 162 2.20 1.29 -30.64
N ALA A 163 1.30 1.36 -31.61
CA ALA A 163 -0.05 1.85 -31.41
C ALA A 163 -0.84 0.98 -30.41
N ARG A 164 -0.66 -0.34 -30.44
CA ARG A 164 -1.25 -1.27 -29.47
C ARG A 164 -0.70 -1.06 -28.06
N ILE A 165 0.63 -0.93 -27.91
CA ILE A 165 1.28 -0.66 -26.62
C ILE A 165 0.81 0.68 -26.04
N ARG A 166 0.75 1.75 -26.85
CA ARG A 166 0.26 3.05 -26.41
C ARG A 166 -1.19 3.01 -25.94
N ARG A 167 -2.07 2.26 -26.64
CA ARG A 167 -3.46 2.06 -26.20
C ARG A 167 -3.55 1.30 -24.88
N TYR A 168 -2.77 0.24 -24.72
CA TYR A 168 -2.70 -0.52 -23.47
C TYR A 168 -2.24 0.35 -22.29
N GLU A 169 -1.16 1.13 -22.46
CA GLU A 169 -0.67 2.03 -21.41
C GLU A 169 -1.65 3.16 -21.08
N GLN A 170 -2.37 3.69 -22.08
CA GLN A 170 -3.45 4.65 -21.85
C GLN A 170 -4.59 4.06 -21.04
N TYR A 171 -5.04 2.85 -21.38
CA TYR A 171 -6.09 2.14 -20.67
C TYR A 171 -5.66 1.83 -19.22
N LYS A 172 -4.48 1.23 -19.04
CA LYS A 172 -3.89 0.92 -17.73
C LYS A 172 -3.81 2.17 -16.84
N TRP A 173 -3.51 3.33 -17.42
CA TRP A 173 -3.49 4.59 -16.69
C TRP A 173 -4.88 5.11 -16.30
N GLN A 174 -5.87 5.03 -17.19
CA GLN A 174 -7.23 5.47 -16.91
C GLN A 174 -7.86 4.65 -15.78
N GLU A 175 -7.64 3.33 -15.79
CA GLU A 175 -8.21 2.41 -14.81
C GLU A 175 -7.46 2.47 -13.47
N LYS A 176 -6.13 2.34 -13.49
CA LYS A 176 -5.33 2.19 -12.26
C LYS A 176 -4.71 3.50 -11.74
N ARG A 177 -4.85 4.63 -12.44
CA ARG A 177 -4.25 5.95 -12.09
C ARG A 177 -2.74 5.91 -11.76
N GLY A 178 -2.03 4.88 -12.22
CA GLY A 178 -0.61 4.64 -11.90
C GLY A 178 -0.33 3.84 -10.64
N ILE A 179 -1.36 3.39 -9.94
CA ILE A 179 -1.18 2.60 -8.72
C ILE A 179 -0.88 1.17 -9.16
N GLN A 180 0.36 0.74 -8.94
CA GLN A 180 0.69 -0.68 -8.98
C GLN A 180 -0.02 -1.37 -7.82
N GLU A 181 -1.15 -2.00 -8.12
CA GLU A 181 -2.01 -2.68 -7.14
C GLU A 181 -1.23 -3.72 -6.31
N GLU A 182 -0.29 -4.43 -6.93
CA GLU A 182 0.56 -5.40 -6.25
C GLU A 182 1.52 -4.75 -5.24
N SER A 183 2.11 -3.58 -5.58
CA SER A 183 3.02 -2.89 -4.66
C SER A 183 2.25 -2.27 -3.49
N LEU A 184 1.05 -1.73 -3.75
CA LEU A 184 0.15 -1.24 -2.71
C LEU A 184 -0.28 -2.37 -1.76
N ILE A 185 -0.69 -3.52 -2.32
CA ILE A 185 -1.11 -4.69 -1.56
C ILE A 185 0.06 -5.30 -0.76
N SER A 186 1.29 -5.19 -1.27
CA SER A 186 2.50 -5.69 -0.60
C SER A 186 2.89 -4.87 0.63
N ASN A 187 2.52 -3.58 0.67
CA ASN A 187 2.80 -2.70 1.80
C ASN A 187 1.92 -3.01 3.03
N PHE A 188 0.80 -3.69 2.84
CA PHE A 188 -0.06 -4.10 3.95
C PHE A 188 0.46 -5.36 4.65
N PRO A 189 0.23 -5.50 5.98
CA PRO A 189 0.50 -6.72 6.72
C PRO A 189 -0.24 -7.92 6.12
N LYS A 190 0.29 -9.13 6.36
CA LYS A 190 -0.18 -10.38 5.73
C LYS A 190 -1.67 -10.64 5.95
N ASP A 191 -2.21 -10.27 7.12
CA ASP A 191 -3.62 -10.48 7.46
C ASP A 191 -4.54 -9.63 6.57
N LEU A 192 -4.27 -8.32 6.46
CA LEU A 192 -5.05 -7.42 5.60
C LEU A 192 -4.93 -7.78 4.13
N ARG A 193 -3.73 -8.20 3.70
CA ARG A 193 -3.50 -8.67 2.33
C ARG A 193 -4.38 -9.86 1.99
N ARG A 194 -4.49 -10.83 2.91
CA ARG A 194 -5.34 -12.01 2.74
C ARG A 194 -6.81 -11.60 2.66
N ASP A 195 -7.27 -10.72 3.55
CA ASP A 195 -8.67 -10.32 3.60
C ASP A 195 -9.09 -9.53 2.34
N ILE A 196 -8.23 -8.63 1.84
CA ILE A 196 -8.45 -7.91 0.58
C ILE A 196 -8.49 -8.89 -0.60
N LYS A 197 -7.52 -9.81 -0.70
CA LYS A 197 -7.50 -10.82 -1.76
C LYS A 197 -8.72 -11.72 -1.72
N ARG A 198 -9.13 -12.15 -0.52
CA ARG A 198 -10.33 -12.96 -0.33
C ARG A 198 -11.57 -12.21 -0.81
N HIS A 199 -11.72 -10.93 -0.46
CA HIS A 199 -12.85 -10.13 -0.92
C HIS A 199 -12.90 -9.97 -2.44
N LEU A 200 -11.76 -9.71 -3.09
CA LEU A 200 -11.68 -9.54 -4.54
C LEU A 200 -11.88 -10.85 -5.31
N CYS A 201 -11.36 -11.96 -4.78
CA CYS A 201 -11.26 -13.22 -5.50
C CYS A 201 -12.41 -14.19 -5.23
N TRP A 202 -13.01 -14.16 -4.03
CA TRP A 202 -14.04 -15.13 -3.62
C TRP A 202 -15.23 -15.16 -4.56
N THR A 203 -15.70 -14.00 -5.03
CA THR A 203 -16.80 -13.88 -5.98
C THR A 203 -16.46 -14.48 -7.34
N LEU A 204 -15.20 -14.53 -7.72
CA LEU A 204 -14.75 -15.07 -9.01
C LEU A 204 -14.58 -16.58 -8.95
N LEU A 205 -14.04 -17.11 -7.85
CA LEU A 205 -13.90 -18.56 -7.65
C LEU A 205 -15.26 -19.26 -7.52
N THR A 206 -16.19 -18.70 -6.73
CA THR A 206 -17.52 -19.31 -6.51
C THR A 206 -18.42 -19.27 -7.75
N ARG A 207 -18.13 -18.42 -8.73
CA ARG A 207 -18.82 -18.43 -10.03
C ARG A 207 -18.48 -19.64 -10.89
N VAL A 208 -17.37 -20.32 -10.60
CA VAL A 208 -16.95 -21.48 -11.36
C VAL A 208 -17.52 -22.74 -10.70
N PRO A 209 -18.39 -23.52 -11.39
CA PRO A 209 -19.09 -24.66 -10.80
C PRO A 209 -18.16 -25.79 -10.32
N LEU A 210 -16.90 -25.81 -10.80
CA LEU A 210 -15.88 -26.76 -10.33
C LEU A 210 -15.36 -26.42 -8.92
N PHE A 211 -15.30 -25.13 -8.55
CA PHE A 211 -14.80 -24.68 -7.25
C PHE A 211 -15.88 -24.68 -6.17
N ASP A 212 -17.16 -24.67 -6.55
CA ASP A 212 -18.31 -24.70 -5.63
C ASP A 212 -18.33 -25.94 -4.72
N LYS A 213 -17.76 -27.06 -5.18
CA LYS A 213 -17.70 -28.33 -4.43
C LYS A 213 -16.38 -28.55 -3.69
N MET A 214 -15.44 -27.60 -3.75
CA MET A 214 -14.13 -27.72 -3.11
C MET A 214 -14.14 -27.18 -1.67
N ASP A 215 -13.23 -27.69 -0.85
CA ASP A 215 -13.09 -27.26 0.54
C ASP A 215 -12.71 -25.78 0.65
N GLU A 216 -13.33 -25.04 1.59
CA GLU A 216 -13.10 -23.59 1.74
C GLU A 216 -11.63 -23.26 2.01
N GLN A 217 -10.91 -24.14 2.71
CA GLN A 217 -9.48 -23.96 3.01
C GLN A 217 -8.61 -24.04 1.75
N LEU A 218 -8.98 -24.91 0.80
CA LEU A 218 -8.31 -25.03 -0.49
C LEU A 218 -8.54 -23.78 -1.34
N LEU A 219 -9.78 -23.27 -1.36
CA LEU A 219 -10.13 -22.03 -2.06
C LEU A 219 -9.44 -20.80 -1.47
N ASP A 220 -9.30 -20.72 -0.14
CA ASP A 220 -8.57 -19.64 0.53
C ASP A 220 -7.07 -19.69 0.19
N ALA A 221 -6.48 -20.88 0.12
CA ALA A 221 -5.11 -21.08 -0.31
C ALA A 221 -4.88 -20.68 -1.78
N MET A 222 -5.84 -20.92 -2.67
CA MET A 222 -5.81 -20.45 -4.06
C MET A 222 -5.96 -18.93 -4.15
N CYS A 223 -6.91 -18.32 -3.41
CA CYS A 223 -7.08 -16.87 -3.32
C CYS A 223 -5.78 -16.14 -2.97
N CYS A 224 -4.97 -16.72 -2.06
CA CYS A 224 -3.71 -16.13 -1.64
C CYS A 224 -2.68 -16.03 -2.78
N ARG A 225 -2.73 -16.95 -3.76
CA ARG A 225 -1.76 -17.07 -4.85
C ARG A 225 -2.20 -16.48 -6.18
N LEU A 226 -3.48 -16.15 -6.31
CA LEU A 226 -4.00 -15.46 -7.49
C LEU A 226 -3.39 -14.07 -7.64
N LYS A 227 -3.09 -13.72 -8.89
CA LYS A 227 -2.54 -12.43 -9.31
C LYS A 227 -3.50 -11.74 -10.28
N PRO A 228 -3.83 -10.47 -10.07
CA PRO A 228 -4.68 -9.72 -10.98
C PRO A 228 -3.91 -9.32 -12.26
N VAL A 229 -4.58 -9.40 -13.40
CA VAL A 229 -4.05 -9.02 -14.73
C VAL A 229 -5.13 -8.30 -15.53
N LEU A 230 -4.70 -7.37 -16.39
CA LEU A 230 -5.59 -6.59 -17.25
C LEU A 230 -5.38 -7.00 -18.70
N TYR A 231 -6.46 -7.40 -19.37
CA TYR A 231 -6.46 -7.64 -20.82
C TYR A 231 -7.22 -6.52 -21.53
N ALA A 232 -6.53 -5.85 -22.47
CA ALA A 232 -7.16 -4.83 -23.30
C ALA A 232 -8.00 -5.45 -24.42
N GLU A 233 -8.95 -4.69 -24.95
CA GLU A 233 -9.79 -5.10 -26.06
C GLU A 233 -8.98 -5.62 -27.26
N ASN A 234 -9.45 -6.73 -27.84
CA ASN A 234 -8.86 -7.44 -28.95
C ASN A 234 -7.45 -8.00 -28.69
N SER A 235 -7.01 -8.07 -27.42
CA SER A 235 -5.78 -8.76 -27.04
C SER A 235 -5.99 -10.28 -26.98
N TYR A 236 -4.98 -11.02 -27.43
CA TYR A 236 -4.95 -12.48 -27.31
C TYR A 236 -4.45 -12.84 -25.92
N ILE A 237 -5.21 -13.67 -25.21
CA ILE A 237 -4.88 -14.16 -23.88
C ILE A 237 -3.95 -15.38 -24.02
N PHE A 238 -4.31 -16.32 -24.89
CA PHE A 238 -3.49 -17.47 -25.28
C PHE A 238 -3.88 -17.93 -26.68
N CYS A 239 -2.91 -18.43 -27.45
CA CYS A 239 -3.14 -19.03 -28.77
C CYS A 239 -3.20 -20.55 -28.66
N GLU A 240 -3.88 -21.18 -29.62
CA GLU A 240 -3.82 -22.63 -29.78
C GLU A 240 -2.36 -23.07 -30.03
N GLY A 241 -1.86 -24.04 -29.26
CA GLY A 241 -0.46 -24.47 -29.34
C GLY A 241 0.48 -23.84 -28.31
N ASP A 242 0.07 -22.79 -27.59
CA ASP A 242 0.89 -22.19 -26.54
C ASP A 242 0.86 -23.05 -25.26
N PRO A 243 1.99 -23.17 -24.52
CA PRO A 243 1.98 -23.78 -23.19
C PRO A 243 1.11 -22.93 -22.25
N ILE A 244 0.27 -23.59 -21.45
CA ILE A 244 -0.59 -22.91 -20.47
C ILE A 244 0.27 -22.49 -19.28
N ASP A 245 0.99 -21.38 -19.44
CA ASP A 245 1.87 -20.80 -18.42
C ASP A 245 1.10 -20.01 -17.34
N GLU A 246 -0.11 -19.55 -17.67
CA GLU A 246 -0.98 -18.76 -16.80
C GLU A 246 -2.40 -19.38 -16.79
N MET A 247 -2.90 -19.79 -15.62
CA MET A 247 -4.25 -20.32 -15.50
C MET A 247 -5.29 -19.20 -15.58
N LEU A 248 -5.70 -18.85 -16.79
CA LEU A 248 -6.89 -18.03 -17.02
C LEU A 248 -8.12 -18.92 -17.19
N PHE A 249 -8.72 -19.35 -16.09
CA PHE A 249 -10.01 -20.06 -16.01
C PHE A 249 -10.31 -21.09 -17.13
N ILE A 250 -9.29 -21.71 -17.75
CA ILE A 250 -9.43 -22.94 -18.54
C ILE A 250 -9.32 -24.08 -17.55
N MET A 251 -10.46 -24.34 -16.93
CA MET A 251 -10.54 -25.05 -15.66
C MET A 251 -10.38 -26.57 -15.76
N LYS A 252 -10.60 -27.19 -16.92
CA LYS A 252 -10.68 -28.66 -17.00
C LYS A 252 -9.31 -29.30 -17.17
N GLU A 253 -8.58 -28.91 -18.21
CA GLU A 253 -7.32 -29.58 -18.62
C GLU A 253 -6.18 -29.34 -17.63
N LEU A 254 -6.01 -28.11 -17.15
CA LEU A 254 -4.94 -27.78 -16.20
C LEU A 254 -5.21 -28.36 -14.79
N LEU A 255 -6.47 -28.42 -14.37
CA LEU A 255 -6.85 -29.05 -13.11
C LEU A 255 -6.59 -30.55 -13.15
N THR A 256 -6.94 -31.23 -14.24
CA THR A 256 -6.61 -32.66 -14.42
C THR A 256 -5.11 -32.91 -14.42
N TRP A 257 -4.32 -32.03 -15.03
CA TRP A 257 -2.84 -32.09 -14.97
C TRP A 257 -2.30 -31.89 -13.55
N ALA A 258 -2.83 -30.92 -12.79
CA ALA A 258 -2.37 -30.64 -11.43
C ALA A 258 -2.69 -31.77 -10.44
N LEU A 259 -3.72 -32.58 -10.72
CA LEU A 259 -4.15 -33.71 -9.90
C LEU A 259 -3.39 -35.00 -10.21
N ASP A 260 -2.81 -35.13 -11.39
CA ASP A 260 -2.09 -36.33 -11.79
C ASP A 260 -0.63 -36.30 -11.27
N HIS A 261 -0.32 -37.23 -10.37
CA HIS A 261 1.00 -37.39 -9.77
C HIS A 261 2.09 -37.80 -10.77
N ASN A 262 1.72 -38.35 -11.92
CA ASN A 262 2.64 -38.83 -12.97
C ASN A 262 2.81 -37.86 -14.13
N SER A 263 2.11 -36.72 -14.11
CA SER A 263 2.23 -35.71 -15.16
C SER A 263 3.67 -35.22 -15.28
N SER A 264 4.27 -35.44 -16.45
CA SER A 264 5.60 -34.96 -16.81
C SER A 264 5.70 -33.45 -16.61
N SER A 265 6.91 -32.92 -16.46
CA SER A 265 7.19 -31.49 -16.28
C SER A 265 6.75 -30.58 -17.45
N SER A 266 6.09 -31.14 -18.46
CA SER A 266 5.53 -30.40 -19.60
C SER A 266 4.12 -29.90 -19.25
N LEU A 267 3.93 -28.59 -19.38
CA LEU A 267 2.63 -27.95 -19.26
C LEU A 267 1.68 -28.42 -20.37
N PRO A 268 0.37 -28.54 -20.09
CA PRO A 268 -0.62 -28.80 -21.13
C PRO A 268 -0.62 -27.64 -22.14
N THR A 269 -0.84 -27.98 -23.40
CA THR A 269 -0.91 -27.03 -24.51
C THR A 269 -2.33 -26.54 -24.68
N SER A 270 -2.52 -25.25 -24.95
CA SER A 270 -3.84 -24.68 -25.20
C SER A 270 -4.48 -25.29 -26.45
N THR A 271 -5.69 -25.80 -26.29
CA THR A 271 -6.50 -26.40 -27.38
C THR A 271 -7.29 -25.36 -28.18
N ARG A 272 -7.33 -24.10 -27.74
CA ARG A 272 -8.10 -23.02 -28.37
C ARG A 272 -7.40 -21.68 -28.24
N THR A 273 -7.69 -20.79 -29.18
CA THR A 273 -7.29 -19.38 -29.07
C THR A 273 -8.38 -18.59 -28.35
N VAL A 274 -8.02 -17.83 -27.32
CA VAL A 274 -8.96 -16.93 -26.61
C VAL A 274 -8.51 -15.49 -26.77
N GLN A 275 -9.47 -14.66 -27.18
CA GLN A 275 -9.29 -13.23 -27.39
C GLN A 275 -10.24 -12.46 -26.49
N ALA A 276 -9.72 -11.42 -25.84
CA ALA A 276 -10.52 -10.49 -25.06
C ALA A 276 -11.37 -9.63 -26.02
N VAL A 277 -12.69 -9.82 -26.00
CA VAL A 277 -13.64 -9.06 -26.84
C VAL A 277 -13.84 -7.63 -26.30
N LYS A 278 -13.62 -7.43 -25.00
CA LYS A 278 -13.67 -6.16 -24.28
C LYS A 278 -12.50 -6.09 -23.32
N ASP A 279 -12.28 -4.91 -22.73
CA ASP A 279 -11.38 -4.79 -21.60
C ASP A 279 -11.87 -5.66 -20.44
N VAL A 280 -11.00 -6.53 -19.92
CA VAL A 280 -11.34 -7.52 -18.89
C VAL A 280 -10.29 -7.50 -17.78
N ASP A 281 -10.78 -7.34 -16.55
CA ASP A 281 -10.05 -7.67 -15.34
C ASP A 281 -10.09 -9.18 -15.15
N ALA A 282 -8.92 -9.81 -15.12
CA ALA A 282 -8.79 -11.23 -14.89
C ALA A 282 -7.85 -11.53 -13.74
N PHE A 283 -7.92 -12.76 -13.26
CA PHE A 283 -6.98 -13.30 -12.30
C PHE A 283 -6.37 -14.55 -12.91
N TYR A 284 -5.06 -14.68 -12.75
CA TYR A 284 -4.35 -15.89 -13.17
C TYR A 284 -3.66 -16.54 -11.96
N LEU A 285 -3.58 -17.86 -12.02
CA LEU A 285 -2.83 -18.69 -11.08
C LEU A 285 -1.71 -19.38 -11.84
N MET A 286 -0.48 -19.37 -11.31
CA MET A 286 0.59 -20.13 -11.95
C MET A 286 0.34 -21.64 -11.81
N PRO A 287 0.63 -22.45 -12.83
CA PRO A 287 0.52 -23.91 -12.76
C PRO A 287 1.29 -24.53 -11.59
N ASP A 288 2.48 -24.01 -11.29
CA ASP A 288 3.29 -24.45 -10.15
C ASP A 288 2.62 -24.14 -8.80
N ASP A 289 1.99 -22.97 -8.70
CA ASP A 289 1.24 -22.57 -7.51
C ASP A 289 0.00 -23.44 -7.31
N LEU A 290 -0.70 -23.77 -8.41
CA LEU A 290 -1.82 -24.71 -8.40
C LEU A 290 -1.35 -26.11 -7.98
N LYS A 291 -0.29 -26.64 -8.60
CA LYS A 291 0.26 -27.97 -8.29
C LYS A 291 0.73 -28.06 -6.85
N TYR A 292 1.36 -27.01 -6.33
CA TYR A 292 1.73 -26.92 -4.93
C TYR A 292 0.50 -27.03 -4.02
N VAL A 293 -0.52 -26.20 -4.26
CA VAL A 293 -1.74 -26.18 -3.46
C VAL A 293 -2.45 -27.54 -3.54
N MET A 294 -2.60 -28.11 -4.72
CA MET A 294 -3.22 -29.43 -4.90
C MET A 294 -2.44 -30.54 -4.21
N SER A 295 -1.11 -30.58 -4.35
CA SER A 295 -0.27 -31.59 -3.71
C SER A 295 -0.37 -31.55 -2.18
N GLN A 296 -0.50 -30.36 -1.60
CA GLN A 296 -0.61 -30.19 -0.16
C GLN A 296 -1.97 -30.68 0.36
N PHE A 297 -3.06 -30.35 -0.30
CA PHE A 297 -4.41 -30.70 0.17
C PHE A 297 -4.81 -32.13 -0.15
N TYR A 298 -4.55 -32.63 -1.36
CA TYR A 298 -4.84 -34.01 -1.73
C TYR A 298 -3.99 -34.99 -0.91
N SER A 299 -2.71 -34.70 -0.63
CA SER A 299 -1.90 -35.55 0.24
C SER A 299 -2.51 -35.65 1.65
N GLN A 300 -3.05 -34.57 2.21
CA GLN A 300 -3.64 -34.60 3.56
C GLN A 300 -4.99 -35.32 3.60
N GLN A 301 -5.87 -35.13 2.60
CA GLN A 301 -7.13 -35.87 2.51
C GLN A 301 -6.90 -37.37 2.32
N TRP A 302 -5.99 -37.77 1.42
CA TRP A 302 -5.66 -39.18 1.20
C TRP A 302 -4.90 -39.83 2.36
N ARG A 303 -4.06 -39.08 3.08
CA ARG A 303 -3.44 -39.55 4.34
C ARG A 303 -4.49 -39.81 5.42
N THR A 304 -5.46 -38.91 5.55
CA THR A 304 -6.54 -39.03 6.54
C THR A 304 -7.47 -40.19 6.17
N TRP A 305 -7.87 -40.31 4.90
CA TRP A 305 -8.66 -41.43 4.43
C TRP A 305 -7.91 -42.77 4.57
N GLY A 306 -6.64 -42.82 4.16
CA GLY A 306 -5.81 -44.01 4.28
C GLY A 306 -5.66 -44.47 5.74
N ALA A 307 -5.46 -43.52 6.67
CA ALA A 307 -5.44 -43.80 8.10
C ALA A 307 -6.77 -44.38 8.58
N CYS A 308 -7.91 -43.73 8.23
CA CYS A 308 -9.24 -44.20 8.59
C CYS A 308 -9.58 -45.57 7.99
N PHE A 309 -9.18 -45.82 6.74
CA PHE A 309 -9.41 -47.09 6.04
C PHE A 309 -8.60 -48.23 6.67
N ILE A 310 -7.31 -48.00 6.97
CA ILE A 310 -6.46 -48.97 7.67
C ILE A 310 -7.03 -49.26 9.07
N GLN A 311 -7.49 -48.23 9.79
CA GLN A 311 -8.14 -48.39 11.09
C GLN A 311 -9.44 -49.21 11.01
N ALA A 312 -10.30 -48.92 10.03
CA ALA A 312 -11.54 -49.64 9.80
C ALA A 312 -11.30 -51.11 9.42
N ALA A 313 -10.34 -51.37 8.52
CA ALA A 313 -9.93 -52.71 8.12
C ALA A 313 -9.33 -53.50 9.29
N TRP A 314 -8.52 -52.87 10.13
CA TRP A 314 -7.98 -53.47 11.35
C TRP A 314 -9.09 -53.83 12.34
N HIS A 315 -10.03 -52.91 12.60
CA HIS A 315 -11.17 -53.18 13.48
C HIS A 315 -12.04 -54.34 12.96
N GLN A 316 -12.25 -54.43 11.64
CA GLN A 316 -13.00 -55.53 11.04
C GLN A 316 -12.25 -56.87 11.16
N HIS A 317 -10.92 -56.87 10.99
CA HIS A 317 -10.09 -58.05 11.22
C HIS A 317 -10.16 -58.52 12.69
N CYS A 318 -10.05 -57.59 13.64
CA CYS A 318 -10.19 -57.89 15.07
C CYS A 318 -11.55 -58.50 15.41
N ARG A 319 -12.66 -57.96 14.87
CA ARG A 319 -14.01 -58.53 15.07
C ARG A 319 -14.10 -59.97 14.55
N ARG A 320 -13.66 -60.21 13.31
CA ARG A 320 -13.66 -61.55 12.69
C ARG A 320 -12.80 -62.55 13.46
N LYS A 321 -11.67 -62.10 14.03
CA LYS A 321 -10.81 -62.96 14.84
C LYS A 321 -11.48 -63.36 16.15
N ILE A 322 -12.18 -62.45 16.81
CA ILE A 322 -12.95 -62.73 18.03
C ILE A 322 -14.09 -63.71 17.73
N GLU A 323 -14.83 -63.51 16.63
CA GLU A 323 -15.94 -64.37 16.21
C GLU A 323 -15.48 -65.80 15.89
N LYS A 324 -14.37 -65.97 15.16
CA LYS A 324 -13.77 -67.29 14.92
C LYS A 324 -13.35 -67.98 16.21
N THR A 325 -12.72 -67.25 17.14
CA THR A 325 -12.36 -67.84 18.44
C THR A 325 -13.59 -68.24 19.24
N LEU A 326 -14.69 -67.49 19.14
CA LEU A 326 -15.97 -67.80 19.77
C LEU A 326 -16.57 -69.08 19.17
N GLN A 327 -16.67 -69.18 17.84
CA GLN A 327 -17.14 -70.38 17.16
C GLN A 327 -16.31 -71.62 17.48
N GLU A 328 -14.98 -71.53 17.40
CA GLU A 328 -14.10 -72.66 17.74
C GLU A 328 -14.28 -73.11 19.21
N THR A 329 -14.52 -72.17 20.12
CA THR A 329 -14.80 -72.51 21.51
C THR A 329 -16.19 -73.07 21.72
N GLU A 330 -17.20 -72.58 21.00
CA GLU A 330 -18.58 -73.07 21.04
C GLU A 330 -18.67 -74.50 20.49
N ASP A 331 -18.05 -74.76 19.34
CA ASP A 331 -17.94 -76.11 18.75
C ASP A 331 -17.25 -77.09 19.71
N ARG A 332 -16.20 -76.64 20.42
CA ARG A 332 -15.53 -77.44 21.45
C ARG A 332 -16.45 -77.74 22.63
N LEU A 333 -17.28 -76.79 23.02
CA LEU A 333 -18.22 -76.92 24.14
C LEU A 333 -19.38 -77.84 23.77
N GLN A 334 -19.94 -77.69 22.56
CA GLN A 334 -20.94 -78.60 22.01
C GLN A 334 -20.41 -80.03 21.86
N ASN A 335 -19.16 -80.21 21.41
CA ASN A 335 -18.52 -81.52 21.34
C ASN A 335 -18.28 -82.15 22.73
N ALA A 336 -17.95 -81.33 23.74
CA ALA A 336 -17.80 -81.80 25.12
C ALA A 336 -19.15 -82.24 25.73
N LEU A 337 -20.20 -81.45 25.50
CA LEU A 337 -21.57 -81.76 25.95
C LEU A 337 -22.16 -82.99 25.22
N ALA A 338 -21.89 -83.14 23.92
CA ALA A 338 -22.30 -84.30 23.15
C ALA A 338 -21.62 -85.61 23.63
N LYS A 339 -20.42 -85.50 24.20
CA LYS A 339 -19.73 -86.63 24.86
C LYS A 339 -20.27 -86.96 26.25
N GLU A 340 -21.02 -86.07 26.90
CA GLU A 340 -21.57 -86.26 28.27
C GLU A 340 -23.01 -86.81 28.30
N GLY A 341 -23.58 -87.24 27.18
CA GLY A 341 -24.98 -87.68 27.12
C GLY A 341 -25.27 -89.03 27.80
N SER A 342 -25.50 -89.06 29.12
CA SER A 342 -26.77 -89.56 29.72
C SER A 342 -26.84 -89.30 31.24
N GLY A 343 -27.74 -88.40 31.67
CA GLY A 343 -28.31 -88.40 33.03
C GLY A 343 -27.93 -87.25 33.98
N SER A 344 -28.84 -86.27 34.08
CA SER A 344 -29.11 -85.32 35.18
C SER A 344 -28.03 -84.30 35.64
N SER A 345 -28.45 -83.03 35.62
CA SER A 345 -27.82 -81.79 36.13
C SER A 345 -26.46 -81.40 35.54
N PRO A 346 -26.23 -80.10 35.21
CA PRO A 346 -24.94 -79.67 34.68
C PRO A 346 -23.86 -79.98 35.73
N SER A 347 -22.87 -80.78 35.35
CA SER A 347 -21.79 -81.18 36.24
C SER A 347 -21.02 -79.94 36.73
N LEU A 348 -20.46 -80.00 37.94
CA LEU A 348 -19.60 -78.95 38.48
C LEU A 348 -18.42 -78.63 37.51
N ALA A 349 -18.04 -79.59 36.67
CA ALA A 349 -17.09 -79.41 35.58
C ALA A 349 -17.62 -78.49 34.48
N ALA A 350 -18.88 -78.60 34.06
CA ALA A 350 -19.50 -77.69 33.11
C ALA A 350 -19.60 -76.25 33.64
N THR A 351 -19.92 -76.07 34.94
CA THR A 351 -19.94 -74.75 35.58
C THR A 351 -18.54 -74.15 35.75
N ILE A 352 -17.55 -74.96 36.15
CA ILE A 352 -16.13 -74.52 36.20
C ILE A 352 -15.64 -74.17 34.80
N TYR A 353 -16.06 -74.92 33.78
CA TYR A 353 -15.67 -74.66 32.39
C TYR A 353 -16.31 -73.37 31.87
N ALA A 354 -17.59 -73.12 32.14
CA ALA A 354 -18.27 -71.86 31.81
C ALA A 354 -17.64 -70.65 32.55
N SER A 355 -17.23 -70.84 33.81
CA SER A 355 -16.49 -69.86 34.60
C SER A 355 -15.11 -69.55 33.98
N ARG A 356 -14.35 -70.60 33.61
CA ARG A 356 -13.06 -70.47 32.91
C ARG A 356 -13.21 -69.84 31.53
N PHE A 357 -14.30 -70.14 30.83
CA PHE A 357 -14.66 -69.54 29.56
C PHE A 357 -14.90 -68.04 29.70
N ALA A 358 -15.72 -67.62 30.67
CA ALA A 358 -15.95 -66.21 30.96
C ALA A 358 -14.66 -65.47 31.38
N THR A 359 -13.79 -66.10 32.18
CA THR A 359 -12.53 -65.48 32.59
C THR A 359 -11.48 -65.39 31.47
N ASN A 360 -11.39 -66.39 30.58
CA ASN A 360 -10.52 -66.30 29.41
C ASN A 360 -11.04 -65.27 28.39
N MET A 361 -12.36 -65.15 28.25
CA MET A 361 -12.98 -64.13 27.39
C MET A 361 -12.70 -62.71 27.91
N LEU A 362 -12.86 -62.48 29.22
CA LEU A 362 -12.50 -61.21 29.87
C LEU A 362 -11.01 -60.89 29.74
N ARG A 363 -10.12 -61.87 29.90
CA ARG A 363 -8.67 -61.68 29.71
C ARG A 363 -8.31 -61.31 28.27
N ASN A 364 -8.94 -61.92 27.27
CA ASN A 364 -8.68 -61.60 25.87
C ASN A 364 -9.24 -60.22 25.47
N LEU A 365 -10.37 -59.80 26.05
CA LEU A 365 -10.90 -58.46 25.86
C LEU A 365 -9.99 -57.40 26.49
N GLN A 366 -9.49 -57.64 27.71
CA GLN A 366 -8.55 -56.75 28.39
C GLN A 366 -7.18 -56.69 27.69
N ARG A 367 -6.70 -57.81 27.12
CA ARG A 367 -5.39 -57.87 26.43
C ARG A 367 -5.39 -57.19 25.06
N ASN A 368 -6.56 -57.07 24.42
CA ASN A 368 -6.72 -56.45 23.10
C ASN A 368 -7.39 -55.07 23.15
N GLN A 369 -7.63 -54.50 24.33
CA GLN A 369 -8.19 -53.16 24.45
C GLN A 369 -7.09 -52.11 24.20
N PRO A 370 -7.18 -51.29 23.13
CA PRO A 370 -6.26 -50.18 22.95
C PRO A 370 -6.48 -49.18 24.10
N HIS A 371 -5.39 -48.70 24.68
CA HIS A 371 -5.38 -48.02 25.98
C HIS A 371 -6.15 -46.68 26.08
N ASN A 372 -6.89 -46.24 25.06
CA ASN A 372 -7.70 -45.03 25.10
C ASN A 372 -8.86 -45.09 24.10
N THR A 373 -10.01 -45.65 24.48
CA THR A 373 -11.32 -45.22 23.93
C THR A 373 -12.44 -45.68 24.84
N ILE A 374 -13.14 -44.72 25.45
CA ILE A 374 -14.43 -44.93 26.10
C ILE A 374 -15.42 -45.29 24.99
N ALA A 375 -15.75 -46.57 24.86
CA ALA A 375 -16.70 -47.05 23.86
C ALA A 375 -18.13 -46.69 24.30
N SER A 376 -18.72 -45.69 23.64
CA SER A 376 -20.17 -45.52 23.61
C SER A 376 -20.74 -46.54 22.60
N PRO A 377 -21.57 -47.51 23.00
CA PRO A 377 -22.05 -48.55 22.11
C PRO A 377 -23.31 -48.03 21.44
N ASN A 378 -23.17 -47.26 20.36
CA ASN A 378 -24.19 -47.02 19.32
C ASN A 378 -23.65 -45.96 18.34
N LEU A 379 -22.81 -46.37 17.38
CA LEU A 379 -22.68 -45.65 16.11
C LEU A 379 -23.03 -46.62 14.98
N PRO A 380 -23.94 -46.24 14.06
CA PRO A 380 -24.21 -47.02 12.85
C PRO A 380 -22.93 -47.16 12.01
N PRO A 381 -22.87 -48.09 11.04
CA PRO A 381 -21.68 -48.27 10.22
C PRO A 381 -21.34 -46.92 9.57
N LEU A 382 -20.18 -46.36 9.89
CA LEU A 382 -19.64 -45.26 9.09
C LEU A 382 -19.40 -45.83 7.70
N ASP A 383 -20.30 -45.47 6.79
CA ASP A 383 -20.08 -45.65 5.36
C ASP A 383 -18.95 -44.68 4.99
N LEU A 384 -17.71 -45.18 5.08
CA LEU A 384 -16.50 -44.47 4.70
C LEU A 384 -16.48 -44.40 3.18
N GLN A 385 -17.27 -43.47 2.64
CA GLN A 385 -17.26 -43.16 1.22
C GLN A 385 -15.82 -42.80 0.84
N LYS A 386 -15.23 -43.59 -0.06
CA LYS A 386 -13.98 -43.25 -0.74
C LYS A 386 -14.11 -41.78 -1.21
N PRO A 387 -13.09 -40.91 -1.01
CA PRO A 387 -13.11 -39.58 -1.56
C PRO A 387 -13.50 -39.70 -3.03
N ALA A 388 -14.55 -39.00 -3.44
CA ALA A 388 -15.03 -39.07 -4.81
C ALA A 388 -13.83 -38.78 -5.73
N GLU A 389 -13.48 -39.76 -6.57
CA GLU A 389 -12.66 -39.45 -7.73
C GLU A 389 -13.43 -38.37 -8.50
N PRO A 390 -12.80 -37.26 -8.87
CA PRO A 390 -13.50 -36.23 -9.59
C PRO A 390 -14.02 -36.81 -10.91
N ASP A 391 -15.32 -37.06 -10.97
CA ASP A 391 -16.00 -37.55 -12.16
C ASP A 391 -16.32 -36.36 -13.06
N PHE A 392 -15.60 -36.28 -14.18
CA PHE A 392 -15.65 -35.17 -15.13
C PHE A 392 -16.60 -35.40 -16.31
N SER A 393 -17.54 -36.35 -16.16
CA SER A 393 -18.36 -36.87 -17.27
C SER A 393 -19.79 -36.33 -17.35
N ALA A 394 -20.22 -35.44 -16.45
CA ALA A 394 -21.62 -35.01 -16.40
C ALA A 394 -21.92 -33.75 -17.24
N GLU A 395 -22.50 -34.00 -18.42
CA GLU A 395 -23.59 -33.31 -19.14
C GLU A 395 -23.63 -31.77 -19.27
N ASN A 396 -23.63 -31.33 -20.54
CA ASN A 396 -24.15 -30.05 -21.00
C ASN A 396 -25.68 -30.08 -20.99
N PRO A 397 -26.41 -29.09 -20.42
CA PRO A 397 -27.72 -28.76 -20.94
C PRO A 397 -27.55 -27.89 -22.20
N SER A 398 -28.27 -28.32 -23.23
CA SER A 398 -28.50 -27.69 -24.54
C SER A 398 -28.80 -26.20 -24.50
#